data_AF-A0A6A6YD11-F1
#
_entry.id   AF-A0A6A6YD11-F1
#
_cell.length_a   1.000
_cell.length_b   1.000
_cell.length_c   1.000
_cell.angle_alpha   90.00
_cell.angle_beta   90.00
_cell.angle_gamma   90.00
#
_symmetry.space_group_name_H-M   'P 1'
#
loop_
_entity.id
_entity.type
_entity.pdbx_description
1 polymer ?
#
loop_
_entity_poly.entity_id
_entity_poly.type
_entity_poly.pdbx_seq_one_letter_code
_entity_poly.pdbx_strand_id
1 'polypeptide(L)'
;MVAAPQNSVAKQTSGLSTCQFSQSPSLHDYPILATDNPPQVDWVDWVSEARYISTAIVLAGLIVSCGTYLDRRFEIQHYSETPVDFIEKVFGKVTAKIMTPVAQSGGSDGPRQGLGLPYNSDRDFTERVCFSTQDITICGWPSKGGVIIIDNATAPDFDYLGLDRLHPIIERHQDPDDEDAFCEKMLLLGAKWWSSSARFSLLKGAELDDEDCILRLDTPLEEGGEPEPELKERLWVRVAWPSNGGLVVSVFDTTLYGYDPHSDNFVPDDENRLRLCRDMNEKAIVLMESFEGKAFASVEECQGDAFINLHNWREAGKVGTVQE
;
A
#
# COMPACT_ATOMS: atom_id res chain seq x y z
N MET A 1 -26.50 -70.21 20.17
CA MET A 1 -25.97 -71.39 19.47
C MET A 1 -25.59 -70.92 18.07
N VAL A 2 -24.37 -70.89 17.56
CA VAL A 2 -23.03 -71.44 17.87
C VAL A 2 -22.07 -70.56 17.03
N ALA A 3 -21.19 -69.79 17.65
CA ALA A 3 -19.73 -70.00 17.82
C ALA A 3 -18.84 -69.64 16.61
N ALA A 4 -17.68 -69.07 16.97
CA ALA A 4 -16.53 -68.69 16.14
C ALA A 4 -15.84 -69.89 15.44
N PRO A 5 -14.77 -69.66 14.65
CA PRO A 5 -13.40 -69.68 15.22
C PRO A 5 -12.49 -68.57 14.63
N GLN A 6 -11.68 -67.84 15.41
CA GLN A 6 -10.32 -68.17 15.86
C GLN A 6 -9.39 -68.83 14.82
N ASN A 7 -8.35 -68.11 14.41
CA ASN A 7 -7.02 -68.70 14.27
C ASN A 7 -5.92 -67.68 14.55
N SER A 8 -5.06 -68.05 15.49
CA SER A 8 -3.86 -67.38 15.95
C SER A 8 -2.63 -68.04 15.32
N VAL A 9 -1.61 -67.27 14.99
CA VAL A 9 -0.20 -67.72 15.02
C VAL A 9 0.69 -66.55 15.43
N ALA A 10 1.49 -66.79 16.45
CA ALA A 10 2.49 -65.90 17.04
C ALA A 10 3.90 -66.22 16.52
N LYS A 11 4.81 -65.22 16.59
CA LYS A 11 6.25 -65.31 16.95
C LYS A 11 6.84 -63.88 16.92
N GLN A 12 7.27 -63.29 18.05
CA GLN A 12 8.63 -63.36 18.66
C GLN A 12 9.73 -62.90 17.68
N THR A 13 10.71 -62.03 17.97
CA THR A 13 11.22 -61.32 19.16
C THR A 13 12.38 -60.39 18.72
N SER A 14 12.89 -59.58 19.64
CA SER A 14 14.14 -58.76 19.65
C SER A 14 13.99 -57.34 19.09
N GLY A 15 14.32 -56.24 19.78
CA GLY A 15 15.04 -56.03 21.04
C GLY A 15 16.39 -55.35 20.76
N LEU A 16 16.51 -54.06 21.09
CA LEU A 16 17.75 -53.28 21.34
C LEU A 16 17.29 -51.85 21.72
N SER A 17 17.24 -51.48 23.00
CA SER A 17 18.34 -51.06 23.90
C SER A 17 18.49 -49.53 23.90
N THR A 18 17.84 -48.90 24.88
CA THR A 18 17.96 -47.47 25.20
C THR A 18 18.97 -47.33 26.33
N CYS A 19 20.13 -46.75 26.05
CA CYS A 19 21.12 -46.42 27.08
C CYS A 19 20.77 -45.08 27.74
N GLN A 20 20.42 -45.15 29.02
CA GLN A 20 20.50 -44.05 29.97
C GLN A 20 21.97 -43.71 30.25
N PHE A 21 22.28 -42.43 30.47
CA PHE A 21 23.47 -42.04 31.21
C PHE A 21 23.11 -41.06 32.33
N SER A 22 23.62 -41.41 33.50
CA SER A 22 23.41 -40.81 34.82
C SER A 22 24.29 -39.58 35.06
N GLN A 23 23.86 -38.81 36.04
CA GLN A 23 24.34 -37.50 36.51
C GLN A 23 25.70 -37.50 37.23
N SER A 24 26.28 -36.27 37.26
CA SER A 24 27.10 -35.61 38.32
C SER A 24 28.58 -36.03 38.51
N PRO A 25 29.52 -35.08 38.81
CA PRO A 25 29.47 -34.21 39.99
C PRO A 25 29.82 -32.71 39.82
N SER A 26 29.41 -31.97 40.85
CA SER A 26 29.67 -30.58 41.19
C SER A 26 31.15 -30.22 41.32
N LEU A 27 31.52 -28.99 40.89
CA LEU A 27 32.72 -28.31 41.34
C LEU A 27 32.36 -26.89 41.84
N HIS A 28 32.64 -26.68 43.11
CA HIS A 28 32.61 -25.39 43.81
C HIS A 28 33.90 -24.59 43.52
N ASP A 29 33.73 -23.27 43.50
CA ASP A 29 34.63 -22.21 43.95
C ASP A 29 35.98 -21.98 43.22
N TYR A 30 36.00 -20.93 42.37
CA TYR A 30 37.18 -20.08 42.16
C TYR A 30 36.79 -18.59 42.11
N PRO A 31 37.62 -17.69 42.68
CA PRO A 31 37.29 -16.29 42.90
C PRO A 31 37.45 -15.40 41.65
N ILE A 32 36.54 -14.43 41.53
CA ILE A 32 36.53 -13.39 40.50
C ILE A 32 37.61 -12.35 40.81
N LEU A 33 38.61 -12.24 39.93
CA LEU A 33 39.50 -11.08 39.85
C LEU A 33 39.05 -10.22 38.67
N ALA A 34 38.68 -8.98 38.99
CA ALA A 34 38.35 -7.94 38.04
C ALA A 34 39.62 -7.44 37.34
N THR A 35 39.64 -7.49 36.01
CA THR A 35 40.60 -6.75 35.18
C THR A 35 39.90 -6.21 33.94
N ASP A 36 39.86 -4.89 33.85
CA ASP A 36 40.00 -4.02 32.68
C ASP A 36 39.26 -4.35 31.37
N ASN A 37 38.30 -3.47 31.04
CA ASN A 37 37.63 -3.36 29.74
C ASN A 37 38.65 -3.22 28.59
N PRO A 38 38.61 -4.07 27.55
CA PRO A 38 39.31 -3.80 26.30
C PRO A 38 38.58 -2.71 25.48
N PRO A 39 39.30 -1.94 24.66
CA PRO A 39 38.71 -0.90 23.83
C PRO A 39 37.74 -1.50 22.81
N GLN A 40 36.53 -0.95 22.77
CA GLN A 40 35.48 -1.24 21.80
C GLN A 40 35.97 -0.84 20.41
N VAL A 41 36.35 -1.84 19.60
CA VAL A 41 36.64 -1.66 18.18
C VAL A 41 35.29 -1.67 17.46
N ASP A 42 34.95 -0.55 16.82
CA ASP A 42 33.81 -0.46 15.90
C ASP A 42 34.01 -1.47 14.76
N TRP A 43 33.24 -2.56 14.82
CA TRP A 43 33.07 -3.43 13.69
C TRP A 43 32.23 -2.68 12.67
N VAL A 44 32.91 -1.99 11.74
CA VAL A 44 32.31 -1.52 10.49
C VAL A 44 31.55 -2.69 9.89
N ASP A 45 30.26 -2.48 9.62
CA ASP A 45 29.37 -3.50 9.07
C ASP A 45 29.77 -3.79 7.61
N TRP A 46 30.76 -4.65 7.43
CA TRP A 46 31.29 -5.07 6.13
C TRP A 46 30.21 -5.58 5.18
N VAL A 47 29.07 -6.03 5.69
CA VAL A 47 27.93 -6.50 4.89
C VAL A 47 27.22 -5.32 4.22
N SER A 48 27.08 -4.19 4.92
CA SER A 48 26.48 -2.97 4.36
C SER A 48 27.36 -2.32 3.29
N GLU A 49 28.68 -2.28 3.49
CA GLU A 49 29.63 -1.77 2.50
C GLU A 49 29.74 -2.69 1.28
N ALA A 50 29.74 -4.01 1.47
CA ALA A 50 29.77 -4.97 0.37
C ALA A 50 28.52 -4.87 -0.52
N ARG A 51 27.33 -4.64 0.06
CA ARG A 51 26.10 -4.41 -0.70
C ARG A 51 26.18 -3.13 -1.51
N TYR A 52 26.70 -2.05 -0.93
CA TYR A 52 26.87 -0.78 -1.64
C TYR A 52 27.84 -0.90 -2.83
N ILE A 53 28.96 -1.59 -2.62
CA ILE A 53 29.96 -1.83 -3.68
C ILE A 53 29.36 -2.69 -4.80
N SER A 54 28.61 -3.74 -4.46
CA SER A 54 27.93 -4.61 -5.43
C SER A 54 26.93 -3.83 -6.30
N THR A 55 26.06 -3.03 -5.67
CA THR A 55 25.07 -2.21 -6.38
C THR A 55 25.73 -1.17 -7.29
N ALA A 56 26.82 -0.55 -6.83
CA ALA A 56 27.59 0.41 -7.63
C ALA A 56 28.22 -0.25 -8.88
N ILE A 57 28.75 -1.47 -8.74
CA ILE A 57 29.32 -2.23 -9.86
C ILE A 57 28.24 -2.60 -10.90
N VAL A 58 27.07 -3.06 -10.45
CA VAL A 58 25.94 -3.41 -11.34
C VAL A 58 25.44 -2.19 -12.09
N LEU A 59 25.28 -1.05 -11.39
CA LEU A 59 24.82 0.20 -12.01
C LEU A 59 25.82 0.72 -13.04
N ALA A 60 27.13 0.68 -12.73
CA ALA A 60 28.18 1.04 -13.68
C ALA A 60 28.16 0.14 -14.93
N GLY A 61 27.96 -1.17 -14.75
CA GLY A 61 27.82 -2.11 -15.86
C GLY A 61 26.62 -1.83 -16.77
N LEU A 62 25.46 -1.49 -16.17
CA LEU A 62 24.25 -1.09 -16.90
C LEU A 62 24.46 0.19 -17.71
N ILE A 63 25.14 1.19 -17.14
CA ILE A 63 25.44 2.46 -17.81
C ILE A 63 26.35 2.24 -19.02
N VAL A 64 27.42 1.46 -18.87
CA VAL A 64 28.34 1.14 -19.98
C VAL A 64 27.61 0.34 -21.07
N SER A 65 26.83 -0.67 -20.68
CA SER A 65 26.04 -1.47 -21.61
C SER A 65 25.05 -0.60 -22.40
N CYS A 66 24.32 0.28 -21.71
CA CYS A 66 23.36 1.19 -22.34
C CYS A 66 24.06 2.19 -23.28
N GLY A 67 25.20 2.75 -22.87
CA GLY A 67 26.02 3.63 -23.71
C GLY A 67 26.47 2.94 -25.01
N THR A 68 26.99 1.72 -24.93
CA THR A 68 27.40 0.94 -26.12
C THR A 68 26.22 0.51 -26.99
N TYR A 69 25.05 0.25 -26.40
CA TYR A 69 23.83 -0.06 -27.14
C TYR A 69 23.34 1.14 -27.94
N LEU A 70 23.30 2.32 -27.32
CA LEU A 70 22.89 3.57 -27.97
C LEU A 70 23.85 3.96 -29.09
N ASP A 71 25.17 3.83 -28.87
CA ASP A 71 26.21 4.10 -29.88
C ASP A 71 26.12 3.17 -31.09
N ARG A 72 25.73 1.91 -30.90
CA ARG A 72 25.48 0.97 -32.02
C ARG A 72 24.17 1.19 -32.74
N ARG A 73 23.13 1.65 -32.03
CA ARG A 73 21.76 1.75 -32.56
C ARG A 73 21.56 3.03 -33.37
N PHE A 74 22.24 4.09 -32.96
CA PHE A 74 22.15 5.40 -33.57
C PHE A 74 23.58 5.74 -34.01
N GLU A 75 23.88 5.70 -35.31
CA GLU A 75 25.14 6.24 -35.85
C GLU A 75 25.16 7.77 -35.61
N ILE A 76 25.43 8.18 -34.38
CA ILE A 76 25.44 9.59 -33.96
C ILE A 76 26.77 10.18 -34.41
N GLN A 77 26.89 10.46 -35.71
CA GLN A 77 27.88 11.40 -36.21
C GLN A 77 27.39 12.82 -35.87
N HIS A 78 28.20 13.55 -35.11
CA HIS A 78 28.04 14.95 -34.68
C HIS A 78 27.49 15.19 -33.26
N TYR A 79 28.30 14.86 -32.26
CA TYR A 79 28.45 15.72 -31.08
C TYR A 79 29.94 15.90 -30.76
N SER A 80 30.34 17.13 -30.42
CA SER A 80 31.72 17.52 -30.09
C SER A 80 32.12 17.21 -28.64
N GLU A 81 31.25 16.54 -27.88
CA GLU A 81 31.47 16.16 -26.50
C GLU A 81 31.47 14.63 -26.43
N THR A 82 32.48 14.05 -25.78
CA THR A 82 32.55 12.60 -25.68
C THR A 82 31.46 12.11 -24.72
N PRO A 83 30.88 10.92 -24.92
CA PRO A 83 29.90 10.35 -23.99
C PRO A 83 30.38 10.30 -22.53
N VAL A 84 31.70 10.24 -22.32
CA VAL A 84 32.35 10.28 -21.00
C VAL A 84 32.17 11.64 -20.31
N ASP A 85 32.30 12.74 -21.05
CA ASP A 85 32.16 14.10 -20.52
C ASP A 85 30.72 14.39 -20.05
N PHE A 86 29.73 13.86 -20.78
CA PHE A 86 28.32 13.96 -20.41
C PHE A 86 28.03 13.20 -19.11
N ILE A 87 28.58 11.99 -18.97
CA ILE A 87 28.41 11.16 -17.79
C ILE A 87 29.06 11.82 -16.57
N GLU A 88 30.30 12.33 -16.68
CA GLU A 88 30.95 13.05 -15.56
C GLU A 88 30.15 14.28 -15.11
N LYS A 89 29.58 15.04 -16.05
CA LYS A 89 28.81 16.25 -15.76
C LYS A 89 27.48 15.97 -15.07
N VAL A 90 26.84 14.85 -15.39
CA VAL A 90 25.61 14.39 -14.74
C VAL A 90 25.92 13.83 -13.35
N PHE A 91 26.94 12.97 -13.22
CA PHE A 91 27.29 12.33 -11.95
C PHE A 91 27.92 13.29 -10.94
N GLY A 92 28.76 14.24 -11.37
CA GLY A 92 29.36 15.25 -10.48
C GLY A 92 28.32 16.16 -9.81
N LYS A 93 27.15 16.34 -10.43
CA LYS A 93 26.02 17.08 -9.82
C LYS A 93 25.23 16.26 -8.82
N VAL A 94 25.14 14.95 -9.02
CA VAL A 94 24.41 14.04 -8.12
C VAL A 94 25.18 13.83 -6.83
N THR A 95 26.50 13.63 -6.90
CA THR A 95 27.35 13.45 -5.71
C THR A 95 27.44 14.72 -4.85
N ALA A 96 27.49 15.91 -5.45
CA ALA A 96 27.50 17.17 -4.72
C ALA A 96 26.20 17.44 -3.93
N LYS A 97 25.05 16.93 -4.41
CA LYS A 97 23.75 17.12 -3.74
C LYS A 97 23.54 16.16 -2.56
N ILE A 98 24.19 14.99 -2.59
CA ILE A 98 24.06 13.95 -1.56
C ILE A 98 24.93 14.25 -0.33
N MET A 99 25.99 15.06 -0.45
CA MET A 99 26.96 15.29 0.65
C MET A 99 26.78 16.60 1.44
N THR A 100 25.62 17.27 1.37
CA THR A 100 25.38 18.49 2.16
C THR A 100 24.74 18.14 3.51
N PRO A 101 25.40 18.37 4.67
CA PRO A 101 24.81 18.06 5.96
C PRO A 101 23.72 19.08 6.34
N VAL A 102 22.53 18.60 6.66
CA VAL A 102 21.40 19.40 7.15
C VAL A 102 21.62 19.73 8.63
N ALA A 103 21.57 21.02 8.97
CA ALA A 103 21.69 21.53 10.33
C ALA A 103 20.43 21.20 11.15
N GLN A 104 20.62 20.61 12.33
CA GLN A 104 19.55 20.32 13.29
C GLN A 104 19.18 21.59 14.09
N SER A 105 17.91 22.02 14.02
CA SER A 105 17.34 23.01 14.94
C SER A 105 16.38 22.33 15.93
N GLY A 106 16.68 22.45 17.22
CA GLY A 106 15.84 21.93 18.30
C GLY A 106 14.63 22.81 18.61
N GLY A 107 13.55 22.18 19.07
CA GLY A 107 12.33 22.85 19.53
C GLY A 107 11.32 21.90 20.19
N SER A 108 11.40 21.83 21.53
CA SER A 108 10.39 21.53 22.57
C SER A 108 9.23 20.53 22.34
N ASP A 109 9.23 19.51 23.21
CA ASP A 109 8.18 18.53 23.52
C ASP A 109 6.84 19.11 24.01
N GLY A 110 5.75 18.50 23.53
CA GLY A 110 4.38 18.52 24.04
C GLY A 110 3.66 17.22 23.63
N PRO A 111 2.64 16.72 24.37
CA PRO A 111 2.47 15.28 24.60
C PRO A 111 1.89 14.49 23.42
N ARG A 112 2.52 13.32 23.25
CA ARG A 112 2.36 12.30 22.21
C ARG A 112 1.04 11.51 22.32
N GLN A 113 0.41 11.23 21.18
CA GLN A 113 -0.43 10.06 20.95
C GLN A 113 -0.24 9.55 19.49
N GLY A 114 0.23 8.30 19.35
CA GLY A 114 0.03 7.43 18.17
C GLY A 114 1.07 7.42 17.03
N LEU A 115 1.93 6.39 17.03
CA LEU A 115 2.69 5.79 15.90
C LEU A 115 3.84 6.59 15.25
N GLY A 116 5.07 6.14 15.53
CA GLY A 116 6.33 6.84 15.31
C GLY A 116 6.99 6.62 13.95
N LEU A 117 6.39 7.16 12.89
CA LEU A 117 7.17 7.77 11.81
C LEU A 117 6.81 9.26 11.79
N PRO A 118 7.77 10.20 11.66
CA PRO A 118 7.42 11.60 11.45
C PRO A 118 6.64 11.69 10.13
N TYR A 119 5.33 11.91 10.25
CA TYR A 119 4.47 12.29 9.15
C TYR A 119 5.15 13.45 8.41
N ASN A 120 5.60 13.17 7.19
CA ASN A 120 6.30 14.15 6.39
C ASN A 120 5.28 14.85 5.49
N SER A 121 4.76 15.97 5.98
CA SER A 121 3.84 16.85 5.23
C SER A 121 4.42 17.35 3.91
N ASP A 122 5.75 17.33 3.73
CA ASP A 122 6.41 17.72 2.47
C ASP A 122 6.27 16.67 1.36
N ARG A 123 5.74 15.47 1.67
CA ARG A 123 5.42 14.42 0.70
C ARG A 123 3.94 14.32 0.34
N ASP A 124 3.07 15.11 0.97
CA ASP A 124 1.69 15.28 0.52
C ASP A 124 1.68 16.23 -0.67
N PHE A 125 2.04 15.69 -1.84
CA PHE A 125 1.68 16.31 -3.10
C PHE A 125 0.16 16.37 -3.12
N THR A 126 -0.39 17.58 -3.02
CA THR A 126 -1.85 17.85 -3.02
C THR A 126 -2.43 17.75 -4.44
N GLU A 127 -2.02 16.70 -5.16
CA GLU A 127 -2.37 16.42 -6.56
C GLU A 127 -3.74 15.76 -6.64
N ARG A 128 -4.76 16.54 -6.99
CA ARG A 128 -6.16 16.13 -7.11
C ARG A 128 -6.35 15.00 -8.11
N VAL A 129 -5.62 15.01 -9.22
CA VAL A 129 -5.73 13.97 -10.26
C VAL A 129 -4.35 13.45 -10.59
N CYS A 130 -4.14 12.16 -10.34
CA CYS A 130 -2.92 11.45 -10.67
C CYS A 130 -3.17 10.52 -11.85
N PHE A 131 -2.27 10.56 -12.84
CA PHE A 131 -2.29 9.65 -13.98
C PHE A 131 -1.17 8.64 -13.85
N SER A 132 -1.51 7.36 -13.82
CA SER A 132 -0.54 6.28 -13.94
C SER A 132 -0.61 5.62 -15.32
N THR A 133 0.22 4.61 -15.53
CA THR A 133 0.17 3.79 -16.75
C THR A 133 -1.12 2.99 -16.89
N GLN A 134 -1.81 2.67 -15.78
CA GLN A 134 -2.92 1.73 -15.77
C GLN A 134 -4.21 2.34 -15.24
N ASP A 135 -4.12 3.33 -14.35
CA ASP A 135 -5.24 3.92 -13.63
C ASP A 135 -5.22 5.45 -13.65
N ILE A 136 -6.38 6.01 -13.32
CA ILE A 136 -6.59 7.43 -13.08
C ILE A 136 -7.13 7.54 -11.66
N THR A 137 -6.40 8.24 -10.80
CA THR A 137 -6.75 8.39 -9.40
C THR A 137 -7.19 9.82 -9.13
N ILE A 138 -8.32 10.00 -8.45
CA ILE A 138 -8.78 11.29 -7.96
C ILE A 138 -8.65 11.31 -6.44
N CYS A 139 -8.04 12.37 -5.91
CA CYS A 139 -7.77 12.58 -4.49
C CYS A 139 -8.52 13.81 -3.97
N GLY A 140 -9.01 13.72 -2.74
CA GLY A 140 -9.57 14.81 -1.96
C GLY A 140 -9.06 14.78 -0.52
N TRP A 141 -8.87 15.96 0.08
CA TRP A 141 -8.30 16.10 1.42
C TRP A 141 -9.32 16.69 2.39
N PRO A 142 -10.10 15.85 3.10
CA PRO A 142 -11.07 16.35 4.05
C PRO A 142 -10.38 17.08 5.21
N SER A 143 -10.99 18.14 5.71
CA SER A 143 -10.52 18.94 6.85
C SER A 143 -10.30 18.12 8.13
N LYS A 144 -10.96 16.96 8.22
CA LYS A 144 -10.88 16.00 9.33
C LYS A 144 -9.67 15.08 9.26
N GLY A 145 -8.86 15.17 8.20
CA GLY A 145 -7.65 14.41 8.01
C GLY A 145 -7.83 13.12 7.20
N GLY A 146 -6.70 12.53 6.80
CA GLY A 146 -6.65 11.44 5.84
C GLY A 146 -6.83 11.92 4.40
N VAL A 147 -7.14 10.99 3.50
CA VAL A 147 -7.34 11.26 2.07
C VAL A 147 -8.48 10.41 1.54
N ILE A 148 -9.35 11.00 0.73
CA ILE A 148 -10.43 10.31 0.03
C ILE A 148 -9.97 10.06 -1.39
N ILE A 149 -10.04 8.81 -1.84
CA ILE A 149 -9.48 8.39 -3.13
C ILE A 149 -10.53 7.63 -3.93
N ILE A 150 -10.74 8.08 -5.17
CA ILE A 150 -11.37 7.30 -6.24
C ILE A 150 -10.24 6.73 -7.07
N ASP A 151 -10.08 5.41 -7.00
CA ASP A 151 -9.20 4.68 -7.90
C ASP A 151 -9.95 4.27 -9.18
N ASN A 152 -9.26 4.14 -10.30
CA ASN A 152 -9.82 3.79 -11.61
C ASN A 152 -10.99 4.71 -12.05
N ALA A 153 -10.81 6.03 -11.89
CA ALA A 153 -11.83 7.02 -12.25
C ALA A 153 -12.22 6.97 -13.74
N THR A 154 -13.51 7.14 -14.01
CA THR A 154 -14.11 7.04 -15.34
C THR A 154 -14.63 8.39 -15.83
N ALA A 155 -14.87 8.54 -17.15
CA ALA A 155 -15.38 9.80 -17.70
C ALA A 155 -16.67 10.31 -17.01
N PRO A 156 -17.66 9.46 -16.65
CA PRO A 156 -18.81 9.89 -15.86
C PRO A 156 -18.45 10.44 -14.48
N ASP A 157 -17.40 9.93 -13.83
CA ASP A 157 -16.96 10.40 -12.51
C ASP A 157 -16.42 11.84 -12.59
N PHE A 158 -15.64 12.15 -13.62
CA PHE A 158 -15.19 13.51 -13.90
C PHE A 158 -16.38 14.45 -14.14
N ASP A 159 -17.33 14.03 -14.97
CA ASP A 159 -18.52 14.84 -15.29
C ASP A 159 -19.39 15.08 -14.04
N TYR A 160 -19.52 14.09 -13.15
CA TYR A 160 -20.25 14.23 -11.87
C TYR A 160 -19.54 15.14 -10.87
N LEU A 161 -18.21 15.05 -10.79
CA LEU A 161 -17.40 15.91 -9.92
C LEU A 161 -17.24 17.34 -10.47
N GLY A 162 -17.64 17.58 -11.72
CA GLY A 162 -17.47 18.88 -12.39
C GLY A 162 -16.02 19.16 -12.79
N LEU A 163 -15.22 18.10 -13.02
CA LEU A 163 -13.83 18.20 -13.46
C LEU A 163 -13.76 18.19 -14.99
N ASP A 164 -12.88 19.01 -15.58
CA ASP A 164 -12.58 18.92 -17.00
C ASP A 164 -11.78 17.63 -17.29
N ARG A 165 -12.27 16.82 -18.24
CA ARG A 165 -11.64 15.58 -18.67
C ARG A 165 -10.35 15.80 -19.45
N LEU A 166 -10.23 16.94 -20.14
CA LEU A 166 -9.09 17.25 -20.99
C LEU A 166 -7.99 18.01 -20.22
N HIS A 167 -8.40 18.86 -19.29
CA HIS A 167 -7.50 19.67 -18.48
C HIS A 167 -7.95 19.66 -17.01
N PRO A 168 -7.87 18.51 -16.33
CA PRO A 168 -8.29 18.44 -14.94
C PRO A 168 -7.45 19.36 -14.07
N ILE A 169 -8.11 19.95 -13.07
CA ILE A 169 -7.45 20.74 -12.07
C ILE A 169 -6.55 19.81 -11.26
N ILE A 170 -5.24 20.09 -11.27
CA ILE A 170 -4.24 19.27 -10.58
C ILE A 170 -4.19 19.63 -9.09
N GLU A 171 -4.53 20.87 -8.72
CA GLU A 171 -4.44 21.33 -7.33
C GLU A 171 -5.75 21.15 -6.56
N ARG A 172 -5.62 20.91 -5.25
CA ARG A 172 -6.75 20.92 -4.32
C ARG A 172 -7.38 22.31 -4.18
N HIS A 173 -8.59 22.38 -3.62
CA HIS A 173 -9.21 23.65 -3.29
C HIS A 173 -8.44 24.31 -2.15
N GLN A 174 -8.27 25.63 -2.24
CA GLN A 174 -7.60 26.42 -1.20
C GLN A 174 -8.53 26.67 -0.01
N ASP A 175 -9.84 26.75 -0.27
CA ASP A 175 -10.87 26.85 0.76
C ASP A 175 -11.18 25.45 1.31
N PRO A 176 -11.00 25.21 2.62
CA PRO A 176 -11.34 23.93 3.24
C PRO A 176 -12.81 23.54 3.07
N ASP A 177 -13.75 24.49 3.04
CA ASP A 177 -15.18 24.18 2.92
C ASP A 177 -15.52 23.69 1.50
N ASP A 178 -14.87 24.26 0.47
CA ASP A 178 -15.00 23.80 -0.91
C ASP A 178 -14.36 22.41 -1.10
N GLU A 179 -13.21 22.16 -0.46
CA GLU A 179 -12.55 20.84 -0.50
C GLU A 179 -13.39 19.76 0.20
N ASP A 180 -14.00 20.08 1.33
CA ASP A 180 -14.89 19.18 2.05
C ASP A 180 -16.15 18.85 1.21
N ALA A 181 -16.74 19.85 0.55
CA ALA A 181 -17.87 19.62 -0.35
C ALA A 181 -17.48 18.77 -1.57
N PHE A 182 -16.25 18.91 -2.07
CA PHE A 182 -15.71 18.03 -3.11
C PHE A 182 -15.55 16.59 -2.60
N CYS A 183 -14.98 16.43 -1.40
CA CYS A 183 -14.82 15.15 -0.71
C CYS A 183 -16.15 14.43 -0.49
N GLU A 184 -17.21 15.15 -0.09
CA GLU A 184 -18.56 14.59 0.03
C GLU A 184 -19.04 13.99 -1.30
N LYS A 185 -18.87 14.70 -2.42
CA LYS A 185 -19.25 14.19 -3.74
C LYS A 185 -18.46 12.96 -4.16
N MET A 186 -17.18 12.89 -3.80
CA MET A 186 -16.36 11.70 -4.06
C MET A 186 -16.91 10.48 -3.31
N LEU A 187 -17.30 10.63 -2.04
CA LEU A 187 -17.92 9.55 -1.26
C LEU A 187 -19.21 9.05 -1.91
N LEU A 188 -20.02 9.94 -2.47
CA LEU A 188 -21.23 9.59 -3.23
C LEU A 188 -20.93 8.77 -4.50
N LEU A 189 -19.69 8.76 -5.00
CA LEU A 189 -19.25 7.93 -6.12
C LEU A 189 -18.68 6.56 -5.68
N GLY A 190 -18.59 6.32 -4.36
CA GLY A 190 -17.96 5.13 -3.80
C GLY A 190 -16.47 5.29 -3.53
N ALA A 191 -15.97 6.52 -3.36
CA ALA A 191 -14.59 6.76 -2.95
C ALA A 191 -14.28 6.12 -1.59
N LYS A 192 -13.03 5.73 -1.39
CA LYS A 192 -12.54 5.17 -0.13
C LYS A 192 -11.86 6.25 0.70
N TRP A 193 -12.08 6.23 2.01
CA TRP A 193 -11.34 7.09 2.93
C TRP A 193 -10.17 6.31 3.54
N TRP A 194 -8.97 6.81 3.28
CA TRP A 194 -7.71 6.31 3.79
C TRP A 194 -7.17 7.17 4.92
N SER A 195 -6.56 6.53 5.92
CA SER A 195 -5.86 7.24 7.00
C SER A 195 -4.71 8.09 6.49
N SER A 196 -4.07 7.67 5.38
CA SER A 196 -3.01 8.41 4.70
C SER A 196 -2.84 7.95 3.25
N SER A 197 -2.22 8.79 2.42
CA SER A 197 -1.78 8.45 1.05
C SER A 197 -0.79 7.28 1.03
N ALA A 198 0.06 7.19 2.05
CA ALA A 198 1.00 6.09 2.22
C ALA A 198 0.31 4.73 2.46
N ARG A 199 -0.79 4.71 3.24
CA ARG A 199 -1.59 3.50 3.45
C ARG A 199 -2.24 3.02 2.16
N PHE A 200 -2.83 3.94 1.38
CA PHE A 200 -3.34 3.62 0.05
C PHE A 200 -2.26 3.04 -0.85
N SER A 201 -1.09 3.71 -0.91
CA SER A 201 0.02 3.29 -1.77
C SER A 201 0.57 1.91 -1.38
N LEU A 202 0.65 1.61 -0.09
CA LEU A 202 1.05 0.29 0.41
C LEU A 202 0.10 -0.81 -0.06
N LEU A 203 -1.21 -0.61 0.13
CA LEU A 203 -2.20 -1.63 -0.27
C LEU A 203 -2.28 -1.76 -1.79
N LYS A 204 -2.18 -0.65 -2.53
CA LYS A 204 -2.14 -0.67 -3.99
C LYS A 204 -0.90 -1.36 -4.53
N GLY A 205 0.26 -1.15 -3.91
CA GLY A 205 1.49 -1.86 -4.25
C GLY A 205 1.34 -3.36 -4.04
N ALA A 206 0.77 -3.78 -2.91
CA ALA A 206 0.49 -5.20 -2.65
C ALA A 206 -0.51 -5.81 -3.65
N GLU A 207 -1.53 -5.06 -4.09
CA GLU A 207 -2.43 -5.48 -5.19
C GLU A 207 -1.68 -5.76 -6.49
N LEU A 208 -0.64 -4.98 -6.76
CA LEU A 208 0.21 -5.07 -7.95
C LEU A 208 1.39 -6.04 -7.78
N ASP A 209 1.37 -6.88 -6.75
CA ASP A 209 2.40 -7.87 -6.43
C ASP A 209 3.79 -7.25 -6.15
N ASP A 210 3.81 -6.04 -5.56
CA ASP A 210 5.05 -5.39 -5.11
C ASP A 210 5.60 -6.08 -3.85
N GLU A 211 6.76 -6.73 -3.99
CA GLU A 211 7.37 -7.54 -2.92
C GLU A 211 7.64 -6.73 -1.64
N ASP A 212 8.06 -5.47 -1.73
CA ASP A 212 8.35 -4.63 -0.56
C ASP A 212 7.06 -4.28 0.19
N CYS A 213 5.96 -4.02 -0.54
CA CYS A 213 4.65 -3.77 0.05
C CYS A 213 4.08 -5.02 0.73
N ILE A 214 4.18 -6.18 0.08
CA ILE A 214 3.75 -7.47 0.63
C ILE A 214 4.55 -7.79 1.90
N LEU A 215 5.88 -7.66 1.85
CA LEU A 215 6.74 -7.93 3.00
C LEU A 215 6.36 -7.06 4.21
N ARG A 216 6.03 -5.78 4.00
CA ARG A 216 5.60 -4.88 5.08
C ARG A 216 4.27 -5.28 5.71
N LEU A 217 3.36 -5.87 4.94
CA LEU A 217 2.07 -6.38 5.44
C LEU A 217 2.22 -7.74 6.12
N ASP A 218 3.13 -8.60 5.64
CA ASP A 218 3.46 -9.89 6.26
C ASP A 218 4.28 -9.74 7.56
N THR A 219 4.98 -8.62 7.72
CA THR A 219 5.80 -8.35 8.92
C THR A 219 4.89 -8.19 10.14
N PRO A 220 5.17 -8.85 11.27
CA PRO A 220 4.41 -8.65 12.49
C PRO A 220 4.42 -7.18 12.95
N LEU A 221 3.31 -6.71 13.51
CA LEU A 221 3.20 -5.34 14.04
C LEU A 221 4.29 -5.00 15.07
N GLU A 222 4.71 -5.98 15.88
CA GLU A 222 5.77 -5.81 16.89
C GLU A 222 7.15 -5.55 16.27
N GLU A 223 7.36 -5.98 15.03
CA GLU A 223 8.60 -5.82 14.26
C GLU A 223 8.56 -4.59 13.33
N GLY A 224 7.49 -3.78 13.43
CA GLY A 224 7.30 -2.59 12.61
C GLY A 224 6.55 -2.83 11.30
N GLY A 225 5.82 -3.95 11.20
CA GLY A 225 4.89 -4.19 10.10
C GLY A 225 3.64 -3.31 10.16
N GLU A 226 2.79 -3.47 9.15
CA GLU A 226 1.59 -2.66 8.94
C GLU A 226 0.33 -3.45 9.29
N PRO A 227 -0.75 -2.80 9.78
CA PRO A 227 -1.97 -3.51 10.13
C PRO A 227 -2.64 -4.14 8.90
N GLU A 228 -3.31 -5.27 9.11
CA GLU A 228 -4.11 -5.92 8.06
C GLU A 228 -5.15 -4.94 7.47
N PRO A 229 -5.49 -5.07 6.17
CA PRO A 229 -6.52 -4.25 5.54
C PRO A 229 -7.88 -4.38 6.23
N GLU A 230 -8.49 -3.24 6.56
CA GLU A 230 -9.86 -3.25 7.06
C GLU A 230 -10.84 -3.62 5.94
N LEU A 231 -12.00 -4.20 6.28
CA LEU A 231 -13.02 -4.59 5.29
C LEU A 231 -13.37 -3.44 4.32
N LYS A 232 -13.57 -2.23 4.85
CA LYS A 232 -13.88 -1.03 4.07
C LYS A 232 -12.75 -0.57 3.13
N GLU A 233 -11.49 -0.89 3.47
CA GLU A 233 -10.34 -0.65 2.58
C GLU A 233 -10.33 -1.64 1.41
N ARG A 234 -10.80 -2.87 1.65
CA ARG A 234 -10.85 -3.94 0.64
C ARG A 234 -12.03 -3.85 -0.31
N LEU A 235 -13.18 -3.33 0.12
CA LEU A 235 -14.37 -3.29 -0.75
C LEU A 235 -14.15 -2.44 -2.01
N TRP A 236 -14.31 -3.01 -3.19
CA TRP A 236 -14.49 -2.26 -4.43
C TRP A 236 -15.92 -1.74 -4.48
N VAL A 237 -16.07 -0.43 -4.64
CA VAL A 237 -17.39 0.22 -4.62
C VAL A 237 -17.49 1.13 -5.83
N ARG A 238 -18.57 0.98 -6.59
CA ARG A 238 -18.92 1.89 -7.69
C ARG A 238 -20.36 2.32 -7.60
N VAL A 239 -20.56 3.62 -7.73
CA VAL A 239 -21.89 4.23 -7.72
C VAL A 239 -22.15 4.92 -9.05
N ALA A 240 -23.39 4.83 -9.52
CA ALA A 240 -23.92 5.62 -10.62
C ALA A 240 -25.20 6.35 -10.18
N TRP A 241 -25.34 7.60 -10.64
CA TRP A 241 -26.45 8.49 -10.33
C TRP A 241 -27.26 8.77 -11.60
N PRO A 242 -28.18 7.86 -11.98
CA PRO A 242 -28.91 7.99 -13.23
C PRO A 242 -29.90 9.17 -13.18
N SER A 243 -30.16 9.75 -14.34
CA SER A 243 -31.01 10.94 -14.51
C SER A 243 -32.49 10.72 -14.16
N ASN A 244 -32.94 9.46 -14.10
CA ASN A 244 -34.28 9.10 -13.66
C ASN A 244 -34.44 9.08 -12.13
N GLY A 245 -33.37 9.37 -11.37
CA GLY A 245 -33.36 9.43 -9.91
C GLY A 245 -32.85 8.15 -9.24
N GLY A 246 -32.61 8.24 -7.93
CA GLY A 246 -31.99 7.17 -7.16
C GLY A 246 -30.50 6.99 -7.47
N LEU A 247 -29.95 5.85 -7.05
CA LEU A 247 -28.57 5.46 -7.33
C LEU A 247 -28.46 3.95 -7.57
N VAL A 248 -27.46 3.55 -8.34
CA VAL A 248 -27.06 2.16 -8.52
C VAL A 248 -25.72 1.97 -7.85
N VAL A 249 -25.62 0.99 -6.95
CA VAL A 249 -24.39 0.67 -6.22
C VAL A 249 -24.00 -0.77 -6.52
N SER A 250 -22.72 -0.96 -6.84
CA SER A 250 -22.08 -2.26 -6.92
C SER A 250 -20.96 -2.34 -5.88
N VAL A 251 -20.87 -3.48 -5.21
CA VAL A 251 -19.91 -3.74 -4.14
C VAL A 251 -19.33 -5.14 -4.30
N PHE A 252 -18.02 -5.24 -4.45
CA PHE A 252 -17.27 -6.48 -4.50
C PHE A 252 -16.11 -6.45 -3.50
N ASP A 253 -15.57 -7.60 -3.17
CA ASP A 253 -14.26 -7.68 -2.52
C ASP A 253 -13.16 -7.53 -3.57
N THR A 254 -12.05 -6.90 -3.19
CA THR A 254 -10.86 -6.87 -4.06
C THR A 254 -9.97 -8.05 -3.73
N THR A 255 -9.02 -8.34 -4.60
CA THR A 255 -7.92 -9.26 -4.30
C THR A 255 -6.84 -8.61 -3.43
N LEU A 256 -7.17 -7.53 -2.72
CA LEU A 256 -6.25 -6.89 -1.79
C LEU A 256 -5.83 -7.88 -0.70
N TYR A 257 -4.60 -7.70 -0.19
CA TYR A 257 -4.00 -8.55 0.83
C TYR A 257 -4.98 -8.88 1.97
N GLY A 258 -4.97 -10.15 2.41
CA GLY A 258 -5.89 -10.65 3.43
C GLY A 258 -7.30 -11.00 2.92
N TYR A 259 -7.53 -11.03 1.61
CA TYR A 259 -8.80 -11.50 1.03
C TYR A 259 -9.07 -12.98 1.37
N ASP A 260 -10.35 -13.36 1.42
CA ASP A 260 -10.74 -14.76 1.58
C ASP A 260 -10.62 -15.48 0.23
N PRO A 261 -9.69 -16.44 0.06
CA PRO A 261 -9.53 -17.17 -1.21
C PRO A 261 -10.73 -18.04 -1.56
N HIS A 262 -11.69 -18.20 -0.65
CA HIS A 262 -12.95 -18.90 -0.87
C HIS A 262 -14.14 -17.97 -1.10
N SER A 263 -13.94 -16.65 -1.11
CA SER A 263 -14.96 -15.71 -1.53
C SER A 263 -15.20 -15.84 -3.03
N ASP A 264 -16.46 -15.95 -3.46
CA ASP A 264 -16.81 -15.87 -4.88
C ASP A 264 -17.14 -14.42 -5.31
N ASN A 265 -17.04 -13.45 -4.39
CA ASN A 265 -17.49 -12.07 -4.58
C ASN A 265 -16.34 -11.12 -4.97
N PHE A 266 -15.53 -11.51 -5.96
CA PHE A 266 -14.44 -10.66 -6.46
C PHE A 266 -14.90 -9.69 -7.55
N VAL A 267 -14.16 -8.59 -7.70
CA VAL A 267 -14.33 -7.66 -8.82
C VAL A 267 -14.23 -8.44 -10.15
N PRO A 268 -15.24 -8.36 -11.02
CA PRO A 268 -15.16 -9.01 -12.33
C PRO A 268 -14.03 -8.44 -13.20
N ASP A 269 -13.33 -9.29 -13.95
CA ASP A 269 -12.16 -8.96 -14.80
C ASP A 269 -12.41 -7.83 -15.82
N ASP A 270 -13.66 -7.59 -16.18
CA ASP A 270 -14.06 -6.63 -17.20
C ASP A 270 -14.51 -5.27 -16.64
N GLU A 271 -14.06 -4.89 -15.43
CA GLU A 271 -14.31 -3.58 -14.80
C GLU A 271 -13.96 -2.39 -15.71
N ASN A 272 -12.98 -2.56 -16.61
CA ASN A 272 -12.57 -1.57 -17.59
C ASN A 272 -13.70 -1.15 -18.56
N ARG A 273 -14.78 -1.93 -18.64
CA ARG A 273 -15.99 -1.56 -19.40
C ARG A 273 -16.64 -0.28 -18.87
N LEU A 274 -16.49 0.02 -17.58
CA LEU A 274 -16.96 1.27 -16.98
C LEU A 274 -16.26 2.49 -17.60
N ARG A 275 -15.03 2.35 -18.09
CA ARG A 275 -14.30 3.42 -18.78
C ARG A 275 -14.91 3.82 -20.13
N LEU A 276 -15.73 2.94 -20.71
CA LEU A 276 -16.41 3.19 -21.99
C LEU A 276 -17.73 3.95 -21.82
N CYS A 277 -18.24 4.05 -20.58
CA CYS A 277 -19.47 4.76 -20.28
C CYS A 277 -19.29 6.27 -20.54
N ARG A 278 -20.29 6.88 -21.17
CA ARG A 278 -20.28 8.32 -21.49
C ARG A 278 -20.89 9.17 -20.38
N ASP A 279 -21.86 8.62 -19.67
CA ASP A 279 -22.59 9.32 -18.61
C ASP A 279 -23.01 8.35 -17.48
N MET A 280 -23.65 8.90 -16.45
CA MET A 280 -24.13 8.12 -15.30
C MET A 280 -25.28 7.17 -15.63
N ASN A 281 -26.04 7.39 -16.71
CA ASN A 281 -27.08 6.46 -17.14
C ASN A 281 -26.46 5.20 -17.75
N GLU A 282 -25.49 5.37 -18.65
CA GLU A 282 -24.73 4.25 -19.22
C GLU A 282 -23.96 3.51 -18.12
N LYS A 283 -23.33 4.23 -17.19
CA LYS A 283 -22.66 3.64 -16.03
C LYS A 283 -23.64 2.82 -15.19
N ALA A 284 -24.84 3.33 -14.91
CA ALA A 284 -25.87 2.62 -14.15
C ALA A 284 -26.31 1.33 -14.86
N ILE A 285 -26.52 1.37 -16.18
CA ILE A 285 -26.88 0.18 -16.98
C ILE A 285 -25.76 -0.87 -16.88
N VAL A 286 -24.51 -0.47 -17.09
CA VAL A 286 -23.36 -1.38 -17.02
C VAL A 286 -23.24 -1.98 -15.62
N LEU A 287 -23.39 -1.18 -14.56
CA LEU A 287 -23.37 -1.70 -13.19
C LEU A 287 -24.49 -2.73 -12.93
N MET A 288 -25.72 -2.45 -13.37
CA MET A 288 -26.85 -3.37 -13.22
C MET A 288 -26.66 -4.68 -14.00
N GLU A 289 -26.23 -4.60 -15.25
CA GLU A 289 -26.16 -5.76 -16.14
C GLU A 289 -24.94 -6.65 -15.90
N SER A 290 -23.85 -6.07 -15.38
CA SER A 290 -22.53 -6.70 -15.41
C SER A 290 -21.83 -6.81 -14.07
N PHE A 291 -22.25 -6.02 -13.09
CA PHE A 291 -21.55 -5.88 -11.81
C PHE A 291 -22.51 -6.02 -10.62
N GLU A 292 -23.54 -6.86 -10.74
CA GLU A 292 -24.50 -7.10 -9.65
C GLU A 292 -25.06 -5.81 -9.00
N GLY A 293 -25.19 -4.75 -9.79
CA GLY A 293 -25.63 -3.44 -9.33
C GLY A 293 -27.01 -3.53 -8.68
N LYS A 294 -27.15 -2.86 -7.54
CA LYS A 294 -28.42 -2.74 -6.82
C LYS A 294 -28.91 -1.31 -6.91
N ALA A 295 -30.16 -1.14 -7.30
CA ALA A 295 -30.81 0.16 -7.35
C ALA A 295 -31.41 0.52 -5.98
N PHE A 296 -31.20 1.76 -5.57
CA PHE A 296 -31.70 2.34 -4.32
C PHE A 296 -32.43 3.65 -4.64
N ALA A 297 -33.47 3.97 -3.87
CA ALA A 297 -34.20 5.23 -4.05
C ALA A 297 -33.43 6.42 -3.46
N SER A 298 -32.65 6.18 -2.41
CA SER A 298 -31.81 7.18 -1.77
C SER A 298 -30.58 6.56 -1.09
N VAL A 299 -29.62 7.41 -0.71
CA VAL A 299 -28.37 7.01 -0.04
C VAL A 299 -28.68 6.34 1.29
N GLU A 300 -29.67 6.83 2.02
CA GLU A 300 -30.04 6.30 3.34
C GLU A 300 -30.47 4.82 3.29
N GLU A 301 -30.94 4.34 2.14
CA GLU A 301 -31.29 2.93 1.92
C GLU A 301 -30.07 2.04 1.68
N CYS A 302 -28.93 2.60 1.28
CA CYS A 302 -27.69 1.88 1.00
C CYS A 302 -27.02 1.42 2.31
N GLN A 303 -27.59 0.43 3.00
CA GLN A 303 -26.95 -0.17 4.16
C GLN A 303 -25.75 -1.03 3.73
N GLY A 304 -24.55 -0.72 4.23
CA GLY A 304 -23.34 -1.50 3.96
C GLY A 304 -22.08 -0.93 4.58
N ASP A 305 -20.98 -1.68 4.50
CA ASP A 305 -19.67 -1.32 5.04
C ASP A 305 -18.89 -0.31 4.17
N ALA A 306 -19.47 0.10 3.03
CA ALA A 306 -18.93 1.09 2.12
C ALA A 306 -19.11 2.52 2.65
N PHE A 307 -18.22 3.43 2.27
CA PHE A 307 -18.23 4.82 2.77
C PHE A 307 -19.36 5.71 2.20
N ILE A 308 -20.26 5.17 1.36
CA ILE A 308 -21.32 5.93 0.67
C ILE A 308 -22.25 6.64 1.67
N ASN A 309 -22.56 5.99 2.80
CA ASN A 309 -23.50 6.51 3.80
C ASN A 309 -22.85 7.40 4.86
N LEU A 310 -21.55 7.71 4.74
CA LEU A 310 -20.91 8.68 5.61
C LEU A 310 -21.33 10.13 5.32
N HIS A 311 -22.42 10.40 4.62
CA HIS A 311 -22.98 11.76 4.47
C HIS A 311 -23.31 12.44 5.81
N ASN A 312 -23.42 11.68 6.91
CA ASN A 312 -23.47 12.20 8.29
C ASN A 312 -22.07 12.52 8.87
N TRP A 313 -21.05 12.65 8.03
CA TRP A 313 -19.64 12.90 8.38
C TRP A 313 -19.45 14.03 9.40
N ARG A 314 -20.38 15.01 9.48
CA ARG A 314 -20.41 16.06 10.50
C ARG A 314 -20.35 15.53 11.94
N GLU A 315 -20.85 14.33 12.23
CA GLU A 315 -20.87 13.76 13.60
C GLU A 315 -19.85 12.64 13.85
N ALA A 316 -19.31 12.02 12.80
CA ALA A 316 -18.42 10.85 12.93
C ALA A 316 -17.00 11.19 13.46
N GLY A 317 -16.61 12.47 13.50
CA GLY A 317 -15.34 12.94 14.07
C GLY A 317 -15.24 12.88 15.60
N LYS A 318 -16.18 12.21 16.29
CA LYS A 318 -16.21 12.07 17.75
C LYS A 318 -16.14 10.62 18.25
N VAL A 319 -15.69 9.66 17.45
CA VAL A 319 -15.41 8.30 17.98
C VAL A 319 -13.98 8.26 18.51
N GLY A 320 -13.81 8.93 19.64
CA GLY A 320 -12.59 9.00 20.44
C GLY A 320 -12.94 9.28 21.90
N THR A 321 -14.02 8.68 22.41
CA THR A 321 -14.29 8.60 23.85
C THR A 321 -14.40 7.13 24.22
N VAL A 322 -13.26 6.56 24.57
CA VAL A 322 -13.19 5.36 25.40
C VAL A 322 -13.86 5.71 26.72
N GLN A 323 -14.85 4.92 27.10
CA GLN A 323 -15.50 4.97 28.40
C GLN A 323 -14.46 4.68 29.50
N GLU A 324 -14.51 5.47 30.59
CA GLU A 324 -13.84 5.17 31.87
C GLU A 324 -14.27 3.82 32.45
#